data_AF-A0A1B6FXA2-F1
#
_entry.id   AF-A0A1B6FXA2-F1
#
_cell.length_a   1.000
_cell.length_b   1.000
_cell.length_c   1.000
_cell.angle_alpha   90.00
_cell.angle_beta   90.00
_cell.angle_gamma   90.00
#
_symmetry.space_group_name_H-M   'P 1'
#
loop_
_entity.id
_entity.type
_entity.pdbx_description
1 polymer ?
#
loop_
_entity_poly.entity_id
_entity_poly.type
_entity_poly.pdbx_seq_one_letter_code
_entity_poly.pdbx_strand_id
1 'polypeptide(L)'
;EEMQLKMDDEIKVAPWNTTRAFIQAMKGKCLLQLTGPADPTGCGEGFSYVRIPNKPTQNKEEQESQPKRTVTGTDADLRRLSLNNAKALLKKFKVPDEEIKKLSRWEVIDVVR
;
A
#
# COMPACT_ATOMS: atom_id res chain seq x y z
N GLU A 1 13.32 -10.68 -10.97
CA GLU A 1 12.33 -9.66 -10.59
C GLU A 1 13.00 -8.30 -10.39
N GLU A 2 14.15 -8.21 -9.71
CA GLU A 2 14.97 -6.98 -9.65
C GLU A 2 15.45 -6.44 -11.00
N MET A 3 15.71 -7.33 -11.97
CA MET A 3 16.13 -6.95 -13.32
C MET A 3 15.08 -6.11 -14.07
N GLN A 4 13.81 -6.21 -13.69
CA GLN A 4 12.72 -5.47 -14.33
C GLN A 4 12.58 -4.03 -13.79
N LEU A 5 13.08 -3.77 -12.58
CA LEU A 5 13.15 -2.44 -11.99
C LEU A 5 14.28 -1.58 -12.59
N LYS A 6 15.32 -2.23 -13.14
CA LYS A 6 16.44 -1.58 -13.85
C LYS A 6 16.31 -1.63 -15.38
N MET A 7 15.09 -1.87 -15.88
CA MET A 7 14.84 -1.97 -17.31
C MET A 7 14.51 -0.58 -17.86
N ASP A 8 15.12 -0.20 -18.98
CA ASP A 8 14.84 1.08 -19.66
C ASP A 8 13.36 1.15 -20.07
N ASP A 9 12.79 2.35 -20.01
CA ASP A 9 11.37 2.57 -20.30
C ASP A 9 11.00 2.14 -21.73
N GLU A 10 11.88 2.36 -22.69
CA GLU A 10 11.70 1.92 -24.08
C GLU A 10 11.50 0.39 -24.18
N ILE A 11 12.21 -0.36 -23.34
CA ILE A 11 12.09 -1.80 -23.30
C ILE A 11 10.77 -2.20 -22.61
N LYS A 12 10.31 -1.47 -21.59
CA LYS A 12 9.01 -1.74 -20.93
C LYS A 12 7.83 -1.56 -21.88
N VAL A 13 7.91 -0.59 -22.79
CA VAL A 13 6.88 -0.29 -23.81
C VAL A 13 6.84 -1.35 -24.90
N ALA A 14 7.91 -2.13 -25.08
CA ALA A 14 8.01 -3.11 -26.14
C ALA A 14 6.87 -4.14 -26.14
N PRO A 15 6.38 -4.56 -27.33
CA PRO A 15 5.17 -5.38 -27.45
C PRO A 15 5.28 -6.74 -26.76
N TRP A 16 6.47 -7.35 -26.73
CA TRP A 16 6.70 -8.62 -26.04
C TRP A 16 6.59 -8.50 -24.51
N ASN A 17 6.81 -7.30 -23.95
CA ASN A 17 6.66 -7.03 -22.54
C ASN A 17 5.20 -6.71 -22.20
N THR A 18 4.59 -5.77 -22.93
CA THR A 18 3.20 -5.32 -22.67
C THR A 18 2.18 -6.44 -22.88
N THR A 19 2.27 -7.19 -23.99
CA THR A 19 1.34 -8.31 -24.26
C THR A 19 1.50 -9.44 -23.24
N ARG A 20 2.73 -9.79 -22.87
CA ARG A 20 3.01 -10.82 -21.87
C ARG A 20 2.51 -10.42 -20.49
N ALA A 21 2.71 -9.16 -20.09
CA ALA A 21 2.20 -8.63 -18.84
C ALA A 21 0.67 -8.68 -18.80
N PHE A 22 0.00 -8.24 -19.88
CA PHE A 22 -1.45 -8.28 -19.99
C PHE A 22 -2.02 -9.70 -19.89
N ILE A 23 -1.44 -10.68 -20.61
CA ILE A 23 -1.88 -12.08 -20.56
C ILE A 23 -1.71 -12.67 -19.15
N GLN A 24 -0.64 -12.30 -18.43
CA GLN A 24 -0.45 -12.75 -17.05
C GLN A 24 -1.44 -12.11 -16.08
N ALA A 25 -1.76 -10.83 -16.27
CA ALA A 25 -2.75 -10.12 -15.47
C ALA A 25 -4.16 -10.68 -15.69
N MET A 26 -4.54 -10.98 -16.94
CA MET A 26 -5.80 -11.66 -17.28
C MET A 26 -5.94 -13.04 -16.62
N LYS A 27 -4.81 -13.69 -16.30
CA LYS A 27 -4.78 -14.97 -15.56
C LYS A 27 -4.66 -14.80 -14.05
N GLY A 28 -4.75 -13.57 -13.52
CA GLY A 28 -4.63 -13.26 -12.09
C GLY A 28 -3.23 -13.45 -11.50
N LYS A 29 -2.20 -13.65 -12.34
CA LYS A 29 -0.83 -13.94 -11.87
C LYS A 29 -0.05 -12.69 -11.44
N CYS A 30 -0.46 -11.52 -11.88
CA CYS A 30 0.13 -10.23 -11.54
C CYS A 30 -0.89 -9.11 -11.69
N LEU A 31 -0.54 -7.92 -11.20
CA LEU A 31 -1.24 -6.68 -11.47
C LEU A 31 -0.51 -5.90 -12.56
N LEU A 32 -1.17 -4.85 -13.08
CA LEU A 32 -0.59 -3.93 -14.06
C LEU A 32 -0.43 -2.54 -13.44
N GLN A 33 0.66 -1.87 -13.79
CA GLN A 33 0.89 -0.46 -13.50
C GLN A 33 0.07 0.39 -14.48
N LEU A 34 -1.19 0.67 -14.13
CA LEU A 34 -2.12 1.38 -15.02
C LEU A 34 -1.60 2.75 -15.45
N THR A 35 -0.93 3.48 -14.55
CA THR A 35 -0.29 4.77 -14.84
C THR A 35 1.22 4.60 -14.84
N GLY A 36 1.84 4.73 -16.01
CA GLY A 36 3.28 4.48 -16.16
C GLY A 36 3.79 4.75 -17.56
N PRO A 37 5.08 4.47 -17.82
CA PRO A 37 5.75 4.82 -19.07
C PRO A 37 5.22 4.04 -20.28
N ALA A 38 4.52 2.92 -20.07
CA ALA A 38 3.92 2.12 -21.15
C ALA A 38 2.50 2.58 -21.53
N ASP A 39 2.06 3.77 -21.09
CA ASP A 39 0.80 4.36 -21.55
C ASP A 39 1.01 4.91 -22.97
N PRO A 40 0.36 4.32 -24.00
CA PRO A 40 0.55 4.74 -25.39
C PRO A 40 -0.01 6.14 -25.68
N THR A 41 -0.87 6.69 -24.80
CA THR A 41 -1.46 8.01 -24.99
C THR A 41 -0.54 9.14 -24.53
N GLY A 42 0.35 8.86 -23.56
CA GLY A 42 1.21 9.87 -22.95
C GLY A 42 0.49 10.97 -22.16
N CYS A 43 -0.85 10.88 -22.04
CA CYS A 43 -1.70 11.87 -21.37
C CYS A 43 -2.59 11.26 -20.28
N GLY A 44 -2.46 9.97 -19.97
CA GLY A 44 -3.23 9.30 -18.92
C GLY A 44 -4.62 8.82 -19.35
N GLU A 45 -4.90 8.79 -20.66
CA GLU A 45 -6.14 8.24 -21.21
C GLU A 45 -6.00 6.76 -21.62
N GLY A 46 -4.78 6.23 -21.59
CA GLY A 46 -4.46 4.84 -21.83
C GLY A 46 -3.97 4.11 -20.58
N PHE A 47 -3.81 2.79 -20.73
CA PHE A 47 -3.27 1.95 -19.66
C PHE A 47 -1.85 1.53 -19.99
N SER A 48 -0.96 1.70 -19.01
CA SER A 48 0.38 1.14 -19.04
C SER A 48 0.36 -0.35 -18.67
N TYR A 49 0.91 -1.20 -19.53
CA TYR A 49 0.97 -2.66 -19.31
C TYR A 49 2.32 -3.09 -18.75
N VAL A 50 2.73 -2.50 -17.63
CA VAL A 50 3.93 -2.93 -16.87
C VAL A 50 3.51 -3.82 -15.71
N ARG A 51 4.20 -4.94 -15.52
CA ARG A 51 3.88 -5.93 -14.47
C ARG A 51 4.20 -5.40 -13.07
N ILE A 52 3.24 -5.49 -12.16
CA ILE A 52 3.40 -5.26 -10.72
C ILE A 52 3.12 -6.57 -9.95
N PRO A 53 3.90 -6.93 -8.93
CA PRO A 53 3.60 -8.07 -8.06
C PRO A 53 2.27 -7.88 -7.29
N ASN A 54 1.54 -8.96 -7.04
CA ASN A 54 0.26 -8.90 -6.30
C ASN A 54 0.42 -8.47 -4.83
N LYS A 55 1.63 -8.61 -4.28
CA LYS A 55 1.97 -8.09 -2.96
C LYS A 55 2.66 -6.75 -3.15
N PRO A 56 2.31 -5.70 -2.39
CA PRO A 56 3.06 -4.46 -2.42
C PRO A 56 4.51 -4.76 -2.02
N THR A 57 5.42 -4.66 -2.98
CA THR A 57 6.84 -4.54 -2.68
C THR A 57 6.99 -3.20 -1.98
N GLN A 58 7.43 -3.21 -0.73
CA GLN A 58 7.80 -1.99 -0.01
C GLN A 58 8.99 -1.37 -0.75
N ASN A 59 8.71 -0.53 -1.75
CA ASN A 59 9.74 0.27 -2.41
C ASN A 59 10.29 1.23 -1.36
N LYS A 60 11.55 1.03 -0.98
CA LYS A 60 12.27 1.82 0.02
C LYS A 60 12.61 3.25 -0.42
N GLU A 61 12.33 3.61 -1.67
CA GLU A 61 12.88 4.82 -2.29
C GLU A 61 11.94 6.03 -2.31
N GLU A 62 10.65 5.90 -1.96
CA GLU A 62 9.72 7.04 -1.92
C GLU A 62 9.41 7.56 -0.49
N GLN A 63 10.16 7.12 0.52
CA GLN A 63 10.01 7.61 1.91
C GLN A 63 10.90 8.82 2.27
N GLU A 64 11.43 9.56 1.30
CA GLU A 64 12.18 10.80 1.53
C GLU A 64 11.33 12.05 1.29
N SER A 65 10.38 12.32 2.18
CA SER A 65 9.83 13.68 2.41
C SER A 65 8.75 13.74 3.49
N GLN A 66 8.46 12.65 4.20
CA GLN A 66 7.64 12.75 5.41
C GLN A 66 8.55 12.95 6.63
N PRO A 67 8.34 14.02 7.42
CA PRO A 67 9.10 14.21 8.65
C PRO A 67 8.91 12.96 9.52
N LYS A 68 10.01 12.37 9.97
CA LYS A 68 10.04 11.23 10.90
C LYS A 68 9.31 11.63 12.18
N ARG A 69 7.98 11.45 12.19
CA ARG A 69 7.17 11.55 13.41
C ARG A 69 7.58 10.38 14.28
N THR A 70 8.01 10.72 15.48
CA THR A 70 8.36 9.80 16.56
C THR A 70 7.38 8.63 16.61
N VAL A 71 7.93 7.43 16.41
CA VAL A 71 7.44 6.10 16.81
C VAL A 71 5.92 6.03 17.04
N THR A 72 5.16 6.07 15.95
CA THR A 72 3.73 5.69 15.90
C THR A 72 3.49 4.65 14.81
N GLY A 73 4.56 3.95 14.39
CA GLY A 73 4.59 3.14 13.17
C GLY A 73 5.05 1.70 13.37
N THR A 74 5.03 1.18 14.60
CA THR A 74 5.24 -0.25 14.84
C THR A 74 4.17 -0.74 15.81
N ASP A 75 3.45 -1.80 15.44
CA ASP A 75 2.40 -2.46 16.24
C ASP A 75 2.81 -2.77 17.69
N ALA A 76 4.13 -2.82 17.93
CA ALA A 76 4.74 -2.95 19.25
C ALA A 76 4.35 -1.84 20.24
N ASP A 77 4.15 -0.59 19.78
CA ASP A 77 3.90 0.53 20.69
C ASP A 77 2.42 0.66 21.06
N LEU A 78 1.50 0.26 20.17
CA LEU A 78 0.08 0.21 20.45
C LEU A 78 -0.28 -0.88 21.49
N ARG A 79 0.42 -2.02 21.49
CA ARG A 79 0.23 -3.06 22.53
C ARG A 79 0.69 -2.62 23.92
N ARG A 80 1.68 -1.73 23.98
CA ARG A 80 2.19 -1.11 25.23
C ARG A 80 1.28 0.01 25.73
N LEU A 81 0.35 0.48 24.90
CA LEU A 81 -0.62 1.49 25.27
C LEU A 81 -1.53 0.97 26.38
N SER A 82 -1.70 1.80 27.42
CA SER A 82 -2.64 1.52 28.50
C SER A 82 -4.08 1.54 27.95
N LEU A 83 -4.97 0.76 28.56
CA LEU A 83 -6.39 0.74 28.18
C LEU A 83 -7.04 2.13 28.23
N ASN A 84 -6.67 2.94 29.21
CA ASN A 84 -7.23 4.27 29.37
C ASN A 84 -6.80 5.21 28.24
N ASN A 85 -5.53 5.14 27.83
CA ASN A 85 -5.03 5.92 26.71
C ASN A 85 -5.62 5.45 25.38
N ALA A 86 -5.81 4.15 25.19
CA ALA A 86 -6.46 3.58 24.02
C ALA A 86 -7.93 4.05 23.90
N LYS A 87 -8.69 3.98 25.00
CA LYS A 87 -10.07 4.47 25.07
C LYS A 87 -10.16 5.99 24.82
N ALA A 88 -9.19 6.77 25.33
CA ALA A 88 -9.14 8.21 25.09
C ALA A 88 -8.90 8.54 23.60
N LEU A 89 -8.06 7.76 22.90
CA LEU A 89 -7.88 7.87 21.46
C LEU A 89 -9.17 7.56 20.71
N LEU A 90 -9.86 6.46 21.05
CA LEU A 90 -11.14 6.11 20.42
C LEU A 90 -12.20 7.20 20.59
N LYS A 91 -12.29 7.81 21.78
CA LYS A 91 -13.18 8.98 22.01
C LYS A 91 -12.78 10.19 21.16
N LYS A 92 -11.48 10.46 21.00
CA LYS A 92 -10.98 11.53 20.12
C LYS A 92 -11.34 11.28 18.65
N PHE A 93 -11.36 10.02 18.22
CA PHE A 93 -11.84 9.58 16.90
C PHE A 93 -13.37 9.47 16.80
N LYS A 94 -14.11 9.97 17.81
CA LYS A 94 -15.58 10.00 17.87
C LYS A 94 -16.25 8.63 17.86
N VAL A 95 -15.56 7.59 18.34
CA VAL A 95 -16.18 6.29 18.60
C VAL A 95 -17.12 6.42 19.80
N PRO A 96 -18.39 5.99 19.71
CA PRO A 96 -19.35 6.07 20.81
C PRO A 96 -18.90 5.31 22.06
N ASP A 97 -19.15 5.87 23.25
CA ASP A 97 -18.78 5.25 24.52
C ASP A 97 -19.42 3.87 24.74
N GLU A 98 -20.61 3.64 24.17
CA GLU A 98 -21.32 2.36 24.22
C GLU A 98 -20.66 1.27 23.39
N GLU A 99 -19.93 1.63 22.33
CA GLU A 99 -19.12 0.68 21.56
C GLU A 99 -17.83 0.39 22.32
N ILE A 100 -17.16 1.42 22.84
CA ILE A 100 -15.90 1.28 23.60
C ILE A 100 -16.05 0.37 24.83
N LYS A 101 -17.20 0.39 25.50
CA LYS A 101 -17.47 -0.46 26.68
C LYS A 101 -17.64 -1.95 26.34
N LYS A 102 -18.11 -2.27 25.14
CA LYS A 102 -18.37 -3.66 24.71
C LYS A 102 -17.09 -4.37 24.26
N LEU A 103 -16.05 -3.62 23.91
CA LEU A 103 -14.79 -4.14 23.41
C LEU A 103 -13.87 -4.61 24.55
N SER A 104 -13.28 -5.78 24.37
CA SER A 104 -12.18 -6.29 25.19
C SER A 104 -10.90 -5.48 24.97
N ARG A 105 -9.89 -5.70 25.83
CA ARG A 105 -8.59 -5.04 25.66
C ARG A 105 -7.99 -5.24 24.28
N TRP A 106 -8.06 -6.45 23.75
CA TRP A 106 -7.47 -6.76 22.45
C TRP A 106 -8.21 -6.08 21.32
N GLU A 107 -9.53 -6.06 21.35
CA GLU A 107 -10.36 -5.38 20.35
C GLU A 107 -10.17 -3.86 20.42
N VAL A 108 -10.03 -3.28 21.61
CA VAL A 108 -9.70 -1.85 21.76
C VAL A 108 -8.35 -1.51 21.11
N ILE A 109 -7.33 -2.36 21.26
CA ILE A 109 -6.02 -2.12 20.62
C ILE A 109 -6.09 -2.33 19.11
N ASP A 110 -6.87 -3.31 18.64
CA ASP A 110 -7.04 -3.57 17.20
C ASP A 110 -7.80 -2.44 16.49
N VAL A 111 -8.84 -1.88 17.12
CA VAL A 111 -9.60 -0.74 16.58
C VAL A 111 -8.79 0.56 16.58
N VAL A 112 -7.75 0.67 17.44
CA VAL A 112 -6.85 1.82 17.46
C VAL A 112 -5.80 1.77 16.34
N ARG A 113 -5.53 0.59 15.75
CA ARG A 113 -4.56 0.41 14.66
C ARG A 113 -5.10 0.97 13.34
#